data_AF-A0A820W5H9-F1
#
_entry.id   AF-A0A820W5H9-F1
#
_cell.length_a   1.000
_cell.length_b   1.000
_cell.length_c   1.000
_cell.angle_alpha   90.00
_cell.angle_beta   90.00
_cell.angle_gamma   90.00
#
_symmetry.space_group_name_H-M   'P 1'
#
loop_
_entity.id
_entity.type
_entity.pdbx_description
1 polymer ?
#
loop_
_entity_poly.entity_id
_entity_poly.type
_entity_poly.pdbx_seq_one_letter_code
_entity_poly.pdbx_strand_id
1 'polypeptide(L)'
;MESTIEKIRKYCREDYSLDGEIIELWTKVLSQYDLSTLGDEKWFILEQVFKSALHCSNEPIARECLKQLQEKFETTSPRIIKLNAIYFESIG
;
A
#
# COMPACT_ATOMS: atom_id res chain seq x y z
N MET A 1 -1.04 -21.12 -12.19
CA MET A 1 -1.84 -20.18 -11.40
C MET A 1 -0.95 -18.97 -11.17
N GLU A 2 -1.20 -17.86 -11.85
CA GLU A 2 -0.48 -16.59 -11.59
C GLU A 2 -0.73 -16.20 -10.13
N SER A 3 0.35 -15.98 -9.38
CA SER A 3 0.25 -15.57 -7.98
C SER A 3 -0.35 -14.17 -7.92
N THR A 4 -1.26 -13.92 -6.99
CA THR A 4 -1.85 -12.60 -6.73
C THR A 4 -0.78 -11.50 -6.58
N ILE A 5 0.40 -11.88 -6.07
CA ILE A 5 1.57 -11.00 -5.94
C ILE A 5 2.13 -10.60 -7.31
N GLU A 6 2.15 -11.50 -8.28
CA GLU A 6 2.58 -11.18 -9.65
C GLU A 6 1.60 -10.21 -10.34
N LYS A 7 0.30 -10.34 -10.07
CA LYS A 7 -0.69 -9.38 -10.55
C LYS A 7 -0.46 -7.99 -9.99
N ILE A 8 -0.28 -7.87 -8.67
CA ILE A 8 0.04 -6.59 -8.01
C ILE A 8 1.35 -5.99 -8.55
N ARG A 9 2.38 -6.81 -8.77
CA ARG A 9 3.64 -6.37 -9.39
C ARG A 9 3.44 -5.86 -10.83
N LYS A 10 2.59 -6.51 -11.62
CA LYS A 10 2.30 -6.11 -13.00
C LYS A 10 1.54 -4.79 -13.04
N TYR A 11 0.56 -4.62 -12.15
CA TYR A 11 -0.18 -3.37 -11.97
C TYR A 11 0.68 -2.22 -11.44
N CYS A 12 1.80 -2.52 -10.77
CA CYS A 12 2.79 -1.52 -10.38
C CYS A 12 3.53 -0.86 -11.58
N ARG A 13 3.40 -1.39 -12.81
CA ARG A 13 4.01 -0.82 -14.03
C ARG A 13 3.05 -0.08 -14.95
N GLU A 14 1.74 -0.29 -14.82
CA GLU A 14 0.74 0.31 -15.72
C GLU A 14 -0.24 1.18 -14.92
N ASP A 15 -0.15 2.47 -15.17
CA ASP A 15 -0.70 3.60 -14.44
C ASP A 15 -2.26 3.65 -14.39
N TYR A 16 -2.80 3.97 -13.20
CA TYR A 16 -4.03 4.74 -12.95
C TYR A 16 -5.46 4.17 -13.22
N SER A 17 -5.70 2.89 -13.48
CA SER A 17 -7.09 2.38 -13.62
C SER A 17 -7.46 1.18 -12.74
N LEU A 18 -6.65 0.89 -11.72
CA LEU A 18 -6.76 -0.35 -10.93
C LEU A 18 -6.68 -0.14 -9.41
N ASP A 19 -6.72 1.10 -8.93
CA ASP A 19 -6.74 1.44 -7.50
C ASP A 19 -7.84 0.71 -6.73
N GLY A 20 -9.06 0.61 -7.28
CA GLY A 20 -10.13 -0.21 -6.71
C GLY A 20 -9.82 -1.72 -6.67
N GLU A 21 -9.15 -2.25 -7.70
CA GLU A 21 -8.76 -3.66 -7.76
C GLU A 21 -7.60 -3.98 -6.80
N ILE A 22 -6.66 -3.06 -6.61
CA ILE A 22 -5.57 -3.16 -5.62
C ILE A 22 -6.14 -3.24 -4.20
N ILE A 23 -7.13 -2.41 -3.88
CA ILE A 23 -7.79 -2.45 -2.56
C ILE A 23 -8.57 -3.75 -2.40
N GLU A 24 -9.28 -4.20 -3.43
CA GLU A 24 -10.00 -5.48 -3.36
C GLU A 24 -9.03 -6.67 -3.17
N LEU A 25 -7.91 -6.70 -3.89
CA LEU A 25 -6.88 -7.72 -3.76
C LEU A 25 -6.19 -7.67 -2.39
N TRP A 26 -5.96 -6.46 -1.86
CA TRP A 26 -5.42 -6.26 -0.51
C TRP A 26 -6.35 -6.86 0.55
N THR A 27 -7.64 -6.51 0.50
CA THR A 27 -8.65 -6.98 1.46
C THR A 27 -8.92 -8.48 1.33
N LYS A 28 -8.98 -9.02 0.11
CA LYS A 28 -9.29 -10.44 -0.13
C LYS A 28 -8.12 -11.39 0.08
N VAL A 29 -6.89 -10.97 -0.27
CA VAL A 29 -5.75 -11.89 -0.35
C VAL A 29 -4.66 -11.54 0.64
N LEU A 30 -4.23 -10.29 0.71
CA LEU A 30 -3.04 -9.92 1.48
C LEU A 30 -3.32 -9.74 2.98
N SER A 31 -4.53 -9.31 3.36
CA SER A 31 -4.95 -9.29 4.77
C SER A 31 -5.03 -10.68 5.39
N GLN A 32 -5.11 -11.75 4.58
CA GLN A 32 -5.23 -13.14 5.04
C GLN A 32 -3.93 -13.93 4.86
N TYR A 33 -2.93 -13.37 4.19
CA TYR A 33 -1.66 -14.04 3.92
C TYR A 33 -0.62 -13.71 4.99
N ASP A 34 0.28 -14.65 5.29
CA ASP A 34 1.44 -14.36 6.13
C ASP A 34 2.41 -13.45 5.36
N LEU A 35 2.27 -12.14 5.56
CA LEU A 35 3.09 -11.11 4.91
C LEU A 35 4.58 -11.20 5.29
N SER A 36 4.93 -12.00 6.30
CA SER A 36 6.32 -12.25 6.70
C SER A 36 7.10 -13.02 5.62
N THR A 37 6.39 -13.80 4.78
CA THR A 37 6.98 -14.56 3.66
C THR A 37 7.45 -13.69 2.50
N LEU A 38 6.95 -12.46 2.40
CA LEU A 38 7.26 -11.51 1.33
C LEU A 38 8.54 -10.69 1.57
N GLY A 39 9.17 -10.80 2.75
CA GLY A 39 10.42 -10.09 3.05
C GLY A 39 10.30 -8.58 2.89
N ASP A 40 11.24 -7.97 2.16
CA ASP A 40 11.27 -6.52 1.90
C ASP A 40 10.22 -6.05 0.89
N GLU A 41 9.66 -6.96 0.09
CA GLU A 41 8.67 -6.62 -0.93
C GLU A 41 7.33 -6.19 -0.32
N LYS A 42 7.00 -6.70 0.87
CA LYS A 42 5.76 -6.33 1.57
C LYS A 42 5.65 -4.82 1.80
N TRP A 43 6.78 -4.14 1.99
CA TRP A 43 6.82 -2.69 2.23
C TRP A 43 6.52 -1.90 0.95
N PHE A 44 6.96 -2.41 -0.21
CA PHE A 44 6.58 -1.82 -1.49
C PHE A 44 5.09 -1.99 -1.75
N ILE A 45 4.53 -3.16 -1.44
CA ILE A 45 3.08 -3.42 -1.58
C ILE A 45 2.27 -2.50 -0.66
N LEU A 46 2.65 -2.39 0.62
CA LEU A 46 2.01 -1.48 1.58
C LEU A 46 1.99 -0.03 1.11
N GLU A 47 3.07 0.46 0.49
CA GLU A 47 3.11 1.82 -0.04
C GLU A 47 2.16 2.00 -1.24
N GLN A 48 2.01 1.00 -2.09
CA GLN A 48 1.07 1.07 -3.21
C GLN A 48 -0.37 1.05 -2.72
N VAL A 49 -0.67 0.15 -1.78
CA VAL A 49 -2.00 0.06 -1.16
C VAL A 49 -2.36 1.36 -0.47
N PHE A 50 -1.41 2.00 0.23
CA PHE A 50 -1.59 3.32 0.82
C PHE A 50 -2.02 4.36 -0.23
N LYS A 51 -1.30 4.46 -1.37
CA LYS A 51 -1.61 5.42 -2.43
C LYS A 51 -2.98 5.14 -3.08
N SER A 52 -3.27 3.87 -3.37
CA SER A 52 -4.58 3.46 -3.90
C SER A 52 -5.71 3.72 -2.90
N ALA A 53 -5.48 3.48 -1.62
CA ALA A 53 -6.46 3.72 -0.56
C ALA A 53 -6.79 5.21 -0.46
N LEU A 54 -5.79 6.09 -0.54
CA LEU A 54 -6.01 7.53 -0.59
C LEU A 54 -6.80 7.95 -1.84
N HIS A 55 -6.46 7.40 -3.01
CA HIS A 55 -7.20 7.68 -4.24
C HIS A 55 -8.67 7.27 -4.12
N CYS A 56 -8.95 6.11 -3.53
CA CYS A 56 -10.32 5.64 -3.29
C CYS A 56 -10.99 6.28 -2.05
N SER A 57 -10.38 7.29 -1.43
CA SER A 57 -10.84 7.92 -0.18
C SER A 57 -11.09 6.92 0.97
N ASN A 58 -10.40 5.79 0.97
CA ASN A 58 -10.46 4.75 2.00
C ASN A 58 -9.42 5.02 3.10
N GLU A 59 -9.69 6.03 3.90
CA GLU A 59 -8.81 6.50 4.98
C GLU A 59 -8.40 5.41 5.98
N PRO A 60 -9.28 4.48 6.44
CA PRO A 60 -8.89 3.43 7.37
C PRO A 60 -7.75 2.55 6.85
N ILE A 61 -7.80 2.14 5.58
CA ILE A 61 -6.76 1.30 4.96
C ILE A 61 -5.47 2.10 4.77
N ALA A 62 -5.59 3.36 4.31
CA ALA A 62 -4.44 4.23 4.15
C ALA A 62 -3.70 4.42 5.49
N ARG A 63 -4.44 4.71 6.56
CA ARG A 63 -3.87 4.91 7.90
C ARG A 63 -3.14 3.67 8.42
N GLU A 64 -3.74 2.49 8.28
CA GLU A 64 -3.12 1.23 8.70
C GLU A 64 -1.82 0.95 7.91
N CYS A 65 -1.83 1.17 6.59
CA CYS A 65 -0.64 0.98 5.77
C CYS A 65 0.48 1.96 6.15
N LEU A 66 0.14 3.23 6.39
CA LEU A 66 1.11 4.26 6.79
C LEU A 66 1.74 3.93 8.14
N LYS A 67 0.94 3.46 9.11
CA LYS A 67 1.42 3.05 10.43
C LYS A 67 2.44 1.93 10.33
N GLN A 68 2.14 0.86 9.60
CA GLN A 68 3.07 -0.26 9.42
C GLN A 68 4.37 0.16 8.72
N LEU A 69 4.31 1.11 7.78
CA LEU A 69 5.50 1.67 7.14
C LEU A 69 6.33 2.50 8.13
N GLN A 70 5.69 3.28 9.00
CA GLN A 70 6.36 4.04 10.08
C GLN A 70 6.98 3.16 11.15
N GLU A 71 6.42 1.97 11.40
CA GLU A 71 7.01 1.00 12.34
C GLU A 71 8.26 0.34 11.76
N LYS A 72 8.36 0.21 10.44
CA LYS A 72 9.53 -0.36 9.77
C LYS A 72 10.63 0.65 9.49
N PHE A 73 10.27 1.80 8.97
CA PHE A 73 11.21 2.84 8.55
C PHE A 73 11.21 3.95 9.59
N GLU A 74 12.39 4.51 9.87
CA GLU A 74 12.48 5.67 10.76
C GLU A 74 11.54 6.78 10.28
N THR A 75 10.85 7.44 11.21
CA THR A 75 9.88 8.51 10.91
C THR A 75 10.51 9.70 10.18
N THR A 76 11.83 9.86 10.32
CA THR A 76 12.67 10.85 9.64
C THR A 76 13.07 10.45 8.22
N SER A 77 12.73 9.23 7.78
CA SER A 77 13.01 8.78 6.43
C SER A 77 12.27 9.66 5.42
N PRO A 78 12.94 10.13 4.34
CA PRO A 78 12.29 10.94 3.31
C PRO A 78 11.10 10.23 2.67
N ARG A 79 11.12 8.89 2.66
CA ARG A 79 10.00 8.06 2.21
C ARG A 79 8.76 8.29 3.09
N ILE A 80 8.91 8.19 4.41
CA ILE A 80 7.82 8.37 5.37
C ILE A 80 7.33 9.81 5.43
N ILE A 81 8.24 10.78 5.36
CA ILE A 81 7.88 12.21 5.32
C ILE A 81 6.99 12.50 4.11
N LYS A 82 7.36 11.99 2.93
CA LYS A 82 6.55 12.16 1.71
C LYS A 82 5.17 11.52 1.85
N LEU A 83 5.08 10.30 2.40
CA LEU A 83 3.79 9.62 2.59
C LEU A 83 2.89 10.36 3.60
N ASN A 84 3.46 10.88 4.69
CA ASN A 84 2.70 11.70 5.63
C ASN A 84 2.17 12.97 4.98
N ALA A 85 2.99 13.67 4.19
CA ALA A 85 2.56 14.85 3.45
C ALA A 85 1.37 14.51 2.52
N ILE A 86 1.47 13.43 1.73
CA ILE A 86 0.38 13.01 0.83
C ILE A 86 -0.89 12.64 1.62
N TYR A 87 -0.76 11.99 2.78
CA TYR A 87 -1.89 11.67 3.65
C TYR A 87 -2.59 12.95 4.13
N PHE A 88 -1.84 13.90 4.70
CA PHE A 88 -2.40 15.15 5.23
C PHE A 88 -3.05 16.02 4.15
N GLU A 89 -2.47 16.10 2.96
CA GLU A 89 -3.06 16.80 1.82
C GLU A 89 -4.35 16.12 1.31
N SER A 90 -4.53 14.82 1.56
CA SER A 90 -5.73 14.08 1.14
C SER A 90 -6.87 14.15 2.14
N ILE A 91 -6.60 14.46 3.43
CA ILE A 91 -7.61 14.55 4.50
C ILE A 91 -7.91 16.00 4.95
N GLY A 92 -7.08 16.96 4.53
CA GLY A 92 -7.24 18.39 4.78
C GLY A 92 -8.12 19.07 3.74
#